data_AF-A0A0D2QE41-F1
#
_entry.id   AF-A0A0D2QE41-F1
#
_cell.length_a   1.000
_cell.length_b   1.000
_cell.length_c   1.000
_cell.angle_alpha   90.00
_cell.angle_beta   90.00
_cell.angle_gamma   90.00
#
_symmetry.space_group_name_H-M   'P 1'
#
loop_
_entity.id
_entity.type
_entity.pdbx_description
1 polymer ?
#
loop_
_entity_poly.entity_id
_entity_poly.type
_entity_poly.pdbx_seq_one_letter_code
_entity_poly.pdbx_strand_id
1 'polypeptide(L)'
;MMALADLVAPVYGPYPDYIFLKHSPLPKSGNSDRLPLHDVELYCGSQRIGFDQSEYITSPPATSSFSRKATFMFFGILDIEDLEWLTEEGLEYLERDIRKEYDRKVHLRYLTGDSGWDIHKFWRQLKTERRSLKVRIGCVKNMLAHYLTSDKDPEKLLLYSRNQNIHRKYWVKSLNVQTFHKSRQFINRYRLRALIIELCENDPDDTPIHKRNIDYLIKRYLADMRPRDHDGDRRIIAAVNLASSVASEPRHLRHVSRSEIRSRFAEQAEWLLANQIASSSPTSKLVDIPQWILFCKESWQDALDALANGVNWGPGRSRNLAAESHESYDLPRRLAEYGQTAEFWANQLKNVKQQEGRVGKKKRVQSLPYEGLDNLRGVPPAIPLFQYDSDFSEATTADSSDSDSDLGRPTLALSAGIPGFLHEVPKIRSAHFTWYCQGCDHAIDLLDIPPDYLRLLSPETTHVIKHTRSWKVNDTPIQEALYLMVEKHYFEHHLIPNNIRFTTKARGVYLLFEEEKSPPLAQVQVDNHVKTEDIL
;
A
#
# COMPACT_ATOMS: atom_id res chain seq x y z
N MET A 1 -28.82 -27.28 17.30
CA MET A 1 -28.79 -25.86 17.70
C MET A 1 -27.84 -25.14 16.77
N MET A 2 -28.28 -24.10 16.07
CA MET A 2 -27.36 -23.27 15.27
C MET A 2 -26.38 -22.57 16.22
N ALA A 3 -25.10 -22.53 15.87
CA ALA A 3 -24.10 -21.88 16.70
C ALA A 3 -24.33 -20.36 16.64
N LEU A 4 -24.24 -19.68 17.79
CA LEU A 4 -24.33 -18.21 17.85
C LEU A 4 -23.34 -17.54 16.89
N ALA A 5 -22.18 -18.16 16.67
CA ALA A 5 -21.17 -17.73 15.73
C ALA A 5 -21.72 -17.52 14.30
N ASP A 6 -22.65 -18.36 13.85
CA ASP A 6 -23.19 -18.30 12.49
C ASP A 6 -24.10 -17.10 12.27
N LEU A 7 -24.73 -16.58 13.34
CA LEU A 7 -25.57 -15.38 13.30
C LEU A 7 -24.77 -14.09 13.42
N VAL A 8 -23.55 -14.15 13.96
CA VAL A 8 -22.71 -12.97 14.20
C VAL A 8 -21.69 -12.76 13.08
N ALA A 9 -21.39 -13.83 12.33
CA ALA A 9 -20.53 -13.80 11.17
C ALA A 9 -20.96 -12.80 10.07
N PRO A 10 -22.25 -12.70 9.66
CA PRO A 10 -22.65 -11.76 8.63
C PRO A 10 -22.63 -10.31 9.10
N VAL A 11 -22.45 -9.39 8.16
CA VAL A 11 -22.62 -7.95 8.37
C VAL A 11 -24.02 -7.56 7.90
N TYR A 12 -24.84 -7.03 8.81
CA TYR A 12 -26.22 -6.68 8.54
C TYR A 12 -26.35 -5.28 7.89
N GLY A 13 -27.44 -5.00 7.16
CA GLY A 13 -27.67 -3.72 6.47
C GLY A 13 -27.45 -3.76 4.94
N PRO A 14 -27.24 -2.60 4.27
CA PRO A 14 -26.90 -1.30 4.84
C PRO A 14 -28.09 -0.54 5.44
N TYR A 15 -27.88 0.10 6.59
CA TYR A 15 -28.90 0.93 7.25
C TYR A 15 -28.57 2.43 7.14
N PRO A 16 -29.54 3.31 6.85
CA PRO A 16 -29.31 4.76 6.88
C PRO A 16 -29.02 5.24 8.30
N ASP A 17 -27.90 5.95 8.51
CA ASP A 17 -27.39 6.27 9.85
C ASP A 17 -28.35 7.11 10.70
N TYR A 18 -29.08 8.02 10.07
CA TYR A 18 -30.06 8.90 10.70
C TYR A 18 -31.32 8.19 11.17
N ILE A 19 -31.67 7.05 10.55
CA ILE A 19 -32.80 6.22 10.97
C ILE A 19 -32.32 5.24 12.04
N PHE A 20 -31.14 4.64 11.81
CA PHE A 20 -30.68 3.50 12.58
C PHE A 20 -30.11 3.86 13.96
N LEU A 21 -29.40 4.99 14.06
CA LEU A 21 -28.70 5.39 15.29
C LEU A 21 -29.46 6.50 16.02
N LYS A 22 -29.54 6.43 17.36
CA LYS A 22 -30.13 7.51 18.18
C LYS A 22 -29.38 8.81 18.01
N HIS A 23 -30.09 9.93 18.10
CA HIS A 23 -29.48 11.26 18.05
C HIS A 23 -28.43 11.41 19.17
N SER A 24 -27.30 12.03 18.81
CA SER A 24 -26.11 12.31 19.64
C SER A 24 -26.43 12.78 21.09
N PRO A 25 -25.54 12.51 22.08
CA PRO A 25 -24.17 12.04 21.91
C PRO A 25 -23.98 10.56 22.20
N LEU A 26 -23.39 9.85 21.24
CA LEU A 26 -22.81 8.53 21.45
C LEU A 26 -21.29 8.71 21.40
N PRO A 27 -20.46 8.13 22.30
CA PRO A 27 -20.69 6.98 23.20
C PRO A 27 -20.20 7.17 24.67
N LYS A 28 -20.44 6.20 25.58
CA LYS A 28 -19.63 6.00 26.81
C LYS A 28 -19.10 4.57 26.97
N SER A 29 -18.04 4.30 26.22
CA SER A 29 -16.85 3.58 26.68
C SER A 29 -15.65 4.12 25.85
N GLY A 30 -14.64 4.74 26.48
CA GLY A 30 -13.41 5.19 25.80
C GLY A 30 -13.28 6.67 25.34
N ASN A 31 -14.09 7.61 25.85
CA ASN A 31 -13.89 9.08 25.76
C ASN A 31 -13.95 9.79 24.39
N SER A 32 -14.16 9.12 23.25
CA SER A 32 -14.24 9.80 21.95
C SER A 32 -15.70 9.98 21.50
N ASP A 33 -16.11 11.20 21.12
CA ASP A 33 -17.45 11.56 20.58
C ASP A 33 -17.74 10.97 19.18
N ARG A 34 -17.07 9.88 18.81
CA ARG A 34 -16.91 9.42 17.42
C ARG A 34 -17.10 7.93 17.32
N LEU A 35 -17.96 7.53 16.41
CA LEU A 35 -18.23 6.13 16.15
C LEU A 35 -17.13 5.57 15.22
N PRO A 36 -16.46 4.48 15.60
CA PRO A 36 -15.43 3.87 14.78
C PRO A 36 -16.06 3.10 13.60
N LEU A 37 -15.54 3.30 12.39
CA LEU A 37 -15.96 2.57 11.20
C LEU A 37 -14.81 1.75 10.62
N HIS A 38 -15.13 0.51 10.25
CA HIS A 38 -14.27 -0.41 9.52
C HIS A 38 -14.72 -0.52 8.05
N ASP A 39 -13.80 -0.95 7.18
CA ASP A 39 -14.05 -1.24 5.76
C ASP A 39 -14.84 -0.11 5.04
N VAL A 40 -14.41 1.13 5.26
CA VAL A 40 -15.16 2.28 4.75
C VAL A 40 -15.04 2.37 3.23
N GLU A 41 -16.20 2.44 2.58
CA GLU A 41 -16.36 2.62 1.14
C GLU A 41 -16.93 4.01 0.84
N LEU A 42 -16.43 4.67 -0.20
CA LEU A 42 -16.92 5.98 -0.63
C LEU A 42 -17.54 5.90 -2.03
N TYR A 43 -18.68 6.56 -2.21
CA TYR A 43 -19.49 6.54 -3.43
C TYR A 43 -19.91 7.94 -3.85
N CYS A 44 -20.01 8.13 -5.16
CA CYS A 44 -20.69 9.24 -5.80
C CYS A 44 -21.66 8.66 -6.84
N GLY A 45 -22.96 8.77 -6.56
CA GLY A 45 -23.96 7.99 -7.30
C GLY A 45 -23.70 6.49 -7.16
N SER A 46 -23.66 5.76 -8.27
CA SER A 46 -23.35 4.32 -8.30
C SER A 46 -21.85 4.02 -8.35
N GLN A 47 -21.00 5.04 -8.54
CA GLN A 47 -19.57 4.83 -8.72
C GLN A 47 -18.84 4.85 -7.38
N ARG A 48 -18.10 3.77 -7.09
CA ARG A 48 -17.14 3.75 -5.97
C ARG A 48 -15.96 4.65 -6.28
N ILE A 49 -15.63 5.55 -5.37
CA ILE A 49 -14.55 6.53 -5.48
C ILE A 49 -13.61 6.45 -4.26
N GLY A 50 -12.62 7.33 -4.22
CA GLY A 50 -11.78 7.60 -3.05
C GLY A 50 -11.71 9.09 -2.75
N PHE A 51 -10.85 9.43 -1.80
CA PHE A 51 -10.64 10.81 -1.37
C PHE A 51 -9.93 11.65 -2.43
N ASP A 52 -9.18 11.03 -3.35
CA ASP A 52 -8.53 11.76 -4.45
C ASP A 52 -9.52 12.43 -5.40
N GLN A 53 -10.75 11.88 -5.50
CA GLN A 53 -11.82 12.40 -6.35
C GLN A 53 -12.84 13.28 -5.62
N SER A 54 -12.86 13.27 -4.28
CA SER A 54 -13.88 13.97 -3.48
C SER A 54 -13.33 15.12 -2.64
N GLU A 55 -12.03 15.11 -2.34
CA GLU A 55 -11.38 16.08 -1.47
C GLU A 55 -10.58 17.10 -2.29
N TYR A 56 -11.25 18.17 -2.70
CA TYR A 56 -10.62 19.31 -3.37
C TYR A 56 -10.18 20.36 -2.34
N ILE A 57 -9.08 21.08 -2.62
CA ILE A 57 -8.60 22.18 -1.77
C ILE A 57 -9.60 23.33 -1.78
N THR A 58 -10.22 23.54 -2.94
CA THR A 58 -11.22 24.58 -3.20
C THR A 58 -12.48 23.94 -3.79
N SER A 59 -13.33 24.69 -4.50
CA SER A 59 -14.45 24.09 -5.23
C SER A 59 -13.96 23.13 -6.32
N PRO A 60 -14.67 22.01 -6.58
CA PRO A 60 -14.31 21.10 -7.66
C PRO A 60 -14.31 21.82 -9.03
N PRO A 61 -13.43 21.45 -9.97
CA PRO A 61 -13.40 22.04 -11.31
C PRO A 61 -14.73 21.81 -12.04
N ALA A 62 -15.13 22.75 -12.90
CA ALA A 62 -16.37 22.63 -13.68
C ALA A 62 -16.39 21.40 -14.61
N THR A 63 -15.20 20.94 -15.04
CA THR A 63 -15.00 19.75 -15.86
C THR A 63 -15.07 18.44 -15.07
N SER A 64 -15.04 18.50 -13.74
CA SER A 64 -15.16 17.28 -12.95
C SER A 64 -16.57 16.70 -13.07
N SER A 65 -16.66 15.39 -13.28
CA SER A 65 -17.93 14.65 -13.21
C SER A 65 -18.61 14.81 -11.83
N PHE A 66 -17.83 15.21 -10.83
CA PHE A 66 -18.21 15.56 -9.47
C PHE A 66 -18.70 17.01 -9.39
N SER A 67 -19.74 17.34 -10.17
CA SER A 67 -20.39 18.65 -10.12
C SER A 67 -20.87 18.99 -8.70
N ARG A 68 -21.11 20.28 -8.40
CA ARG A 68 -21.59 20.75 -7.08
C ARG A 68 -22.87 20.07 -6.56
N LYS A 69 -23.61 19.35 -7.41
CA LYS A 69 -24.85 18.64 -7.04
C LYS A 69 -24.64 17.15 -6.73
N ALA A 70 -23.42 16.64 -6.87
CA ALA A 70 -23.10 15.26 -6.55
C ALA A 70 -23.31 15.00 -5.06
N THR A 71 -24.15 14.00 -4.73
CA THR A 71 -24.29 13.51 -3.37
C THR A 71 -23.23 12.45 -3.13
N PHE A 72 -22.33 12.72 -2.18
CA PHE A 72 -21.32 11.76 -1.76
C PHE A 72 -21.89 10.93 -0.62
N MET A 73 -21.81 9.61 -0.75
CA MET A 73 -22.21 8.67 0.30
C MET A 73 -20.98 7.89 0.74
N PHE A 74 -20.91 7.59 2.04
CA PHE A 74 -19.98 6.58 2.52
C PHE A 74 -20.73 5.48 3.24
N PHE A 75 -20.22 4.26 3.11
CA PHE A 75 -20.66 3.12 3.89
C PHE A 75 -19.51 2.67 4.77
N GLY A 76 -19.83 2.17 5.96
CA GLY A 76 -18.83 1.60 6.85
C GLY A 76 -19.45 0.54 7.74
N ILE A 77 -18.63 -0.39 8.21
CA ILE A 77 -19.01 -1.40 9.18
C ILE A 77 -18.81 -0.81 10.57
N LEU A 78 -19.89 -0.72 11.34
CA LEU A 78 -19.92 -0.34 12.73
C LEU A 78 -20.09 -1.60 13.58
N ASP A 79 -19.19 -1.76 14.54
CA ASP A 79 -19.35 -2.75 15.60
C ASP A 79 -20.24 -2.13 16.67
N ILE A 80 -21.45 -2.67 16.85
CA ILE A 80 -22.35 -2.25 17.93
C ILE A 80 -21.74 -2.72 19.25
N GLU A 81 -21.56 -1.81 20.20
CA GLU A 81 -21.14 -2.13 21.58
C GLU A 81 -22.30 -2.01 22.58
N ASP A 82 -23.32 -1.23 22.22
CA ASP A 82 -24.55 -1.09 23.00
C ASP A 82 -25.78 -0.96 22.10
N LEU A 83 -26.84 -1.72 22.39
CA LEU A 83 -28.13 -1.59 21.71
C LEU A 83 -28.78 -0.23 22.00
N GLU A 84 -28.40 0.44 23.09
CA GLU A 84 -28.86 1.80 23.37
C GLU A 84 -28.43 2.83 22.31
N TRP A 85 -27.44 2.49 21.46
CA TRP A 85 -27.04 3.32 20.33
C TRP A 85 -28.10 3.37 19.23
N LEU A 86 -28.99 2.39 19.19
CA LEU A 86 -29.97 2.18 18.11
C LEU A 86 -31.30 2.85 18.43
N THR A 87 -31.94 3.45 17.43
CA THR A 87 -33.35 3.87 17.57
C THR A 87 -34.27 2.65 17.69
N GLU A 88 -35.52 2.86 18.07
CA GLU A 88 -36.54 1.79 18.07
C GLU A 88 -36.72 1.22 16.66
N GLU A 89 -36.85 2.08 15.64
CA GLU A 89 -36.90 1.65 14.23
C GLU A 89 -35.64 0.90 13.79
N GLY A 90 -34.46 1.33 14.25
CA GLY A 90 -33.18 0.66 13.98
C GLY A 90 -33.12 -0.74 14.59
N LEU A 91 -33.62 -0.90 15.82
CA LEU A 91 -33.75 -2.19 16.48
C LEU A 91 -34.68 -3.12 15.69
N GLU A 92 -35.85 -2.63 15.27
CA GLU A 92 -36.79 -3.42 14.46
C GLU A 92 -36.19 -3.89 13.14
N TYR A 93 -35.44 -3.02 12.44
CA TYR A 93 -34.76 -3.39 11.20
C TYR A 93 -33.72 -4.49 11.41
N LEU A 94 -32.88 -4.30 12.43
CA LEU A 94 -31.83 -5.26 12.78
C LEU A 94 -32.44 -6.60 13.22
N GLU A 95 -33.49 -6.55 14.03
CA GLU A 95 -34.21 -7.71 14.51
C GLU A 95 -34.80 -8.51 13.35
N ARG A 96 -35.46 -7.83 12.41
CA ARG A 96 -36.02 -8.44 11.20
C ARG A 96 -34.97 -9.12 10.34
N ASP A 97 -33.81 -8.49 10.14
CA ASP A 97 -32.76 -9.04 9.28
C ASP A 97 -32.05 -10.24 9.93
N ILE A 98 -31.78 -10.19 11.24
CA ILE A 98 -31.24 -11.34 11.97
C ILE A 98 -32.23 -12.50 11.96
N ARG A 99 -33.53 -12.24 12.18
CA ARG A 99 -34.59 -13.26 12.14
C ARG A 99 -34.67 -13.92 10.77
N LYS A 100 -34.66 -13.13 9.68
CA LYS A 100 -34.64 -13.65 8.31
C LYS A 100 -33.45 -14.58 8.07
N GLU A 101 -32.27 -14.22 8.58
CA GLU A 101 -31.07 -15.05 8.44
C GLU A 101 -31.13 -16.33 9.29
N TYR A 102 -31.69 -16.23 10.50
CA TYR A 102 -31.98 -17.37 11.37
C TYR A 102 -32.92 -18.36 10.68
N ASP A 103 -34.06 -17.88 10.18
CA ASP A 103 -35.08 -18.69 9.49
C ASP A 103 -34.53 -19.32 8.21
N ARG A 104 -33.67 -18.59 7.49
CA ARG A 104 -32.99 -19.10 6.29
C ARG A 104 -32.04 -20.24 6.61
N LYS A 105 -31.22 -20.12 7.65
CA LYS A 105 -30.20 -21.13 7.98
C LYS A 105 -30.78 -22.37 8.66
N VAL A 106 -31.83 -22.20 9.45
CA VAL A 106 -32.53 -23.30 10.13
C VAL A 106 -33.54 -23.98 9.19
N HIS A 107 -33.23 -24.08 7.88
CA HIS A 107 -34.09 -24.69 6.85
C HIS A 107 -34.81 -25.93 7.40
N LEU A 108 -36.12 -25.77 7.63
CA LEU A 108 -37.07 -26.77 8.12
C LEU A 108 -37.00 -27.04 9.64
N ARG A 109 -38.17 -26.94 10.30
CA ARG A 109 -39.05 -28.10 10.60
C ARG A 109 -40.15 -27.66 11.57
N TYR A 110 -41.34 -27.40 11.01
CA TYR A 110 -42.61 -27.27 11.73
C TYR A 110 -42.74 -26.07 12.68
N LEU A 111 -43.99 -25.62 12.81
CA LEU A 111 -44.51 -24.69 13.83
C LEU A 111 -44.37 -23.21 13.48
N THR A 112 -45.49 -22.69 13.02
CA THR A 112 -46.08 -21.37 13.25
C THR A 112 -46.08 -20.90 14.72
N GLY A 113 -45.16 -21.40 15.55
CA GLY A 113 -44.98 -21.00 16.94
C GLY A 113 -43.96 -19.87 16.98
N ASP A 114 -44.37 -18.76 17.60
CA ASP A 114 -43.52 -17.63 17.95
C ASP A 114 -42.20 -18.16 18.54
N SER A 115 -41.08 -18.00 17.82
CA SER A 115 -39.80 -18.67 18.13
C SER A 115 -39.16 -18.19 19.44
N GLY A 116 -39.87 -17.35 20.21
CA GLY A 116 -39.43 -16.74 21.46
C GLY A 116 -38.19 -15.87 21.29
N TRP A 117 -37.81 -15.61 20.04
CA TRP A 117 -36.58 -14.95 19.65
C TRP A 117 -36.73 -13.44 19.86
N ASP A 118 -35.81 -12.90 20.65
CA ASP A 118 -35.80 -11.51 21.12
C ASP A 118 -34.35 -11.02 21.01
N ILE A 119 -34.15 -9.91 20.30
CA ILE A 119 -32.85 -9.29 20.08
C ILE A 119 -32.12 -8.99 21.40
N HIS A 120 -32.85 -8.65 22.47
CA HIS A 120 -32.25 -8.42 23.79
C HIS A 120 -31.72 -9.69 24.46
N LYS A 121 -32.36 -10.84 24.25
CA LYS A 121 -31.83 -12.13 24.71
C LYS A 121 -30.60 -12.53 23.92
N PHE A 122 -30.67 -12.41 22.59
CA PHE A 122 -29.54 -12.66 21.69
C PHE A 122 -28.33 -11.80 22.05
N TRP A 123 -28.55 -10.51 22.31
CA TRP A 123 -27.52 -9.56 22.69
C TRP A 123 -26.87 -9.87 24.05
N ARG A 124 -27.66 -10.26 25.06
CA ARG A 124 -27.13 -10.69 26.36
C ARG A 124 -26.18 -11.88 26.23
N GLN A 125 -26.52 -12.83 25.34
CA GLN A 125 -25.65 -13.95 25.04
C GLN A 125 -24.35 -13.49 24.34
N LEU A 126 -24.44 -12.56 23.39
CA LEU A 126 -23.27 -12.00 22.70
C LEU A 126 -22.28 -11.32 23.64
N LYS A 127 -22.78 -10.49 24.57
CA LYS A 127 -21.95 -9.83 25.57
C LYS A 127 -21.20 -10.83 26.45
N THR A 128 -21.84 -11.96 26.80
CA THR A 128 -21.22 -13.04 27.57
C THR A 128 -20.07 -13.70 26.80
N GLU A 129 -20.22 -13.88 25.49
CA GLU A 129 -19.18 -14.45 24.60
C GLU A 129 -18.14 -13.41 24.12
N ARG A 130 -18.23 -12.14 24.56
CA ARG A 130 -17.38 -11.03 24.12
C ARG A 130 -17.33 -10.86 22.59
N ARG A 131 -18.46 -11.06 21.92
CA ARG A 131 -18.60 -10.87 20.47
C ARG A 131 -19.32 -9.55 20.17
N SER A 132 -18.90 -8.88 19.09
CA SER A 132 -19.55 -7.67 18.58
C SER A 132 -20.52 -8.02 17.45
N LEU A 133 -21.66 -7.31 17.39
CA LEU A 133 -22.58 -7.38 16.26
C LEU A 133 -22.16 -6.34 15.22
N LYS A 134 -22.01 -6.76 13.98
CA LYS A 134 -21.52 -5.92 12.89
C LYS A 134 -22.65 -5.46 12.00
N VAL A 135 -22.77 -4.16 11.83
CA VAL A 135 -23.77 -3.55 10.95
C VAL A 135 -23.08 -2.63 9.94
N ARG A 136 -23.56 -2.64 8.71
CA ARG A 136 -23.14 -1.71 7.66
C ARG A 136 -24.05 -0.51 7.73
N ILE A 137 -23.50 0.66 7.98
CA ILE A 137 -24.25 1.93 7.95
C ILE A 137 -23.98 2.68 6.65
N GLY A 138 -24.99 3.37 6.13
CA GLY A 138 -24.92 4.27 4.99
C GLY A 138 -25.12 5.71 5.44
N CYS A 139 -24.19 6.58 5.08
CA CYS A 139 -24.12 7.96 5.53
C CYS A 139 -24.00 8.91 4.33
N VAL A 140 -24.64 10.08 4.41
CA VAL A 140 -24.44 11.16 3.42
C VAL A 140 -23.29 12.04 3.90
N LYS A 141 -22.21 12.13 3.11
CA LYS A 141 -21.04 12.95 3.41
C LYS A 141 -21.35 14.41 3.15
N ASN A 142 -21.03 15.29 4.11
CA ASN A 142 -21.37 16.71 4.00
C ASN A 142 -20.19 17.68 4.17
N MET A 143 -19.06 17.23 4.70
CA MET A 143 -17.84 18.03 4.87
C MET A 143 -16.64 17.31 4.29
N LEU A 144 -15.53 18.04 4.12
CA LEU A 144 -14.24 17.46 3.77
C LEU A 144 -13.79 16.46 4.84
N ALA A 145 -13.08 15.43 4.41
CA ALA A 145 -12.45 14.50 5.35
C ALA A 145 -11.32 15.21 6.12
N HIS A 146 -11.22 14.95 7.42
CA HIS A 146 -10.11 15.47 8.22
C HIS A 146 -9.11 14.35 8.46
N TYR A 147 -7.85 14.55 8.07
CA TYR A 147 -6.78 13.57 8.28
C TYR A 147 -5.49 14.32 8.58
N LEU A 148 -4.91 14.09 9.77
CA LEU A 148 -3.71 14.81 10.23
C LEU A 148 -3.87 16.34 10.25
N THR A 149 -5.11 16.81 10.44
CA THR A 149 -5.46 18.24 10.52
C THR A 149 -6.28 18.60 11.75
N SER A 150 -6.67 17.60 12.56
CA SER A 150 -7.45 17.84 13.78
C SER A 150 -6.53 17.95 14.98
N ASP A 151 -6.56 19.06 15.70
CA ASP A 151 -5.78 19.22 16.94
C ASP A 151 -6.20 18.22 18.03
N LYS A 152 -7.48 17.83 18.04
CA LYS A 152 -8.04 16.91 19.05
C LYS A 152 -7.68 15.45 18.78
N ASP A 153 -7.63 15.05 17.52
CA ASP A 153 -7.31 13.67 17.12
C ASP A 153 -6.44 13.69 15.88
N PRO A 154 -5.16 14.07 16.03
CA PRO A 154 -4.26 14.28 14.90
C PRO A 154 -4.10 13.02 14.08
N GLU A 155 -4.06 11.84 14.69
CA GLU A 155 -3.79 10.57 14.00
C GLU A 155 -5.01 9.96 13.28
N LYS A 156 -6.21 10.52 13.47
CA LYS A 156 -7.46 9.91 13.01
C LYS A 156 -7.91 10.48 11.66
N LEU A 157 -8.40 9.60 10.79
CA LEU A 157 -9.19 9.99 9.62
C LEU A 157 -10.66 10.14 10.05
N LEU A 158 -11.21 11.33 9.90
CA LEU A 158 -12.56 11.67 10.34
C LEU A 158 -13.48 11.95 9.16
N LEU A 159 -14.67 11.38 9.21
CA LEU A 159 -15.76 11.65 8.29
C LEU A 159 -16.94 12.28 9.01
N TYR A 160 -17.66 13.11 8.28
CA TYR A 160 -18.82 13.82 8.78
C TYR A 160 -20.03 13.42 7.95
N SER A 161 -21.11 13.06 8.65
CA SER A 161 -22.41 12.90 8.03
C SER A 161 -23.36 13.98 8.49
N ARG A 162 -24.22 14.44 7.57
CA ARG A 162 -25.34 15.31 7.87
C ARG A 162 -26.59 14.79 7.22
N ASN A 163 -27.61 14.59 8.04
CA ASN A 163 -28.98 14.45 7.57
C ASN A 163 -29.89 15.35 8.41
N GLN A 164 -30.63 16.24 7.75
CA GLN A 164 -31.48 17.24 8.38
C GLN A 164 -30.71 18.02 9.48
N ASN A 165 -31.05 17.76 10.75
CA ASN A 165 -30.48 18.40 11.94
C ASN A 165 -29.46 17.51 12.67
N ILE A 166 -29.17 16.31 12.15
CA ILE A 166 -28.22 15.39 12.75
C ILE A 166 -26.85 15.60 12.12
N HIS A 167 -25.86 15.89 12.96
CA HIS A 167 -24.46 15.91 12.57
C HIS A 167 -23.73 14.81 13.34
N ARG A 168 -23.13 13.87 12.61
CA ARG A 168 -22.35 12.78 13.20
C ARG A 168 -20.91 12.80 12.71
N LYS A 169 -20.01 12.43 13.61
CA LYS A 169 -18.59 12.25 13.34
C LYS A 169 -18.23 10.79 13.44
N TYR A 170 -17.50 10.31 12.46
CA TYR A 170 -17.02 8.95 12.39
C TYR A 170 -15.50 8.95 12.33
N TRP A 171 -14.88 8.04 13.07
CA TRP A 171 -13.45 7.76 12.94
C TRP A 171 -13.27 6.53 12.06
N VAL A 172 -12.58 6.69 10.94
CA VAL A 172 -12.27 5.61 10.02
C VAL A 172 -11.07 4.82 10.54
N LYS A 173 -11.31 3.59 11.02
CA LYS A 173 -10.27 2.63 11.42
C LYS A 173 -9.64 1.93 10.22
N SER A 174 -10.45 1.57 9.23
CA SER A 174 -9.96 0.96 7.98
C SER A 174 -10.79 1.39 6.77
N LEU A 175 -10.13 1.47 5.62
CA LEU A 175 -10.74 1.73 4.32
C LEU A 175 -10.87 0.43 3.55
N ASN A 176 -11.93 0.31 2.76
CA ASN A 176 -12.04 -0.75 1.77
C ASN A 176 -10.87 -0.68 0.78
N VAL A 177 -10.37 -1.83 0.35
CA VAL A 177 -9.16 -1.94 -0.50
C VAL A 177 -9.25 -1.05 -1.76
N GLN A 178 -10.41 -1.02 -2.42
CA GLN A 178 -10.58 -0.21 -3.63
C GLN A 178 -10.65 1.28 -3.32
N THR A 179 -11.35 1.66 -2.26
CA THR A 179 -11.42 3.06 -1.81
C THR A 179 -10.06 3.55 -1.32
N PHE A 180 -9.29 2.72 -0.61
CA PHE A 180 -7.91 3.01 -0.20
C PHE A 180 -7.01 3.25 -1.41
N HIS A 181 -7.04 2.36 -2.41
CA HIS A 181 -6.26 2.52 -3.63
C HIS A 181 -6.56 3.85 -4.33
N LYS A 182 -7.85 4.22 -4.41
CA LYS A 182 -8.32 5.51 -4.97
C LYS A 182 -8.13 6.72 -4.05
N SER A 183 -7.58 6.53 -2.85
CA SER A 183 -7.32 7.59 -1.85
C SER A 183 -5.85 7.73 -1.51
N ARG A 184 -4.97 7.02 -2.25
CA ARG A 184 -3.56 6.93 -1.91
C ARG A 184 -2.89 8.30 -1.98
N GLN A 185 -3.26 9.15 -2.95
CA GLN A 185 -2.63 10.47 -3.07
C GLN A 185 -3.07 11.38 -1.91
N PHE A 186 -4.35 11.38 -1.55
CA PHE A 186 -4.90 12.09 -0.40
C PHE A 186 -4.14 11.72 0.88
N ILE A 187 -4.01 10.42 1.18
CA ILE A 187 -3.30 9.96 2.38
C ILE A 187 -1.83 10.44 2.35
N ASN A 188 -1.16 10.31 1.21
CA ASN A 188 0.24 10.72 1.05
C ASN A 188 0.42 12.24 1.22
N ARG A 189 -0.48 13.06 0.66
CA ARG A 189 -0.46 14.52 0.76
C ARG A 189 -0.51 15.00 2.21
N TYR A 190 -1.46 14.48 2.98
CA TYR A 190 -1.61 14.87 4.38
C TYR A 190 -0.50 14.31 5.26
N ARG A 191 0.03 13.12 4.98
CA ARG A 191 1.24 12.60 5.65
C ARG A 191 2.47 13.47 5.38
N LEU A 192 2.68 13.89 4.12
CA LEU A 192 3.77 14.80 3.78
C LEU A 192 3.60 16.15 4.47
N ARG A 193 2.38 16.69 4.51
CA ARG A 193 2.09 17.94 5.21
C ARG A 193 2.37 17.83 6.71
N ALA A 194 1.93 16.75 7.35
CA ALA A 194 2.19 16.49 8.77
C ALA A 194 3.69 16.36 9.04
N LEU A 195 4.43 15.65 8.19
CA LEU A 195 5.88 15.57 8.25
C LEU A 195 6.53 16.96 8.17
N ILE A 196 6.09 17.83 7.25
CA ILE A 196 6.65 19.19 7.13
C ILE A 196 6.36 20.00 8.39
N ILE A 197 5.15 19.92 8.93
CA ILE A 197 4.79 20.57 10.20
C ILE A 197 5.74 20.12 11.31
N GLU A 198 5.90 18.80 11.46
CA GLU A 198 6.78 18.22 12.48
C GLU A 198 8.25 18.63 12.30
N LEU A 199 8.74 18.73 11.05
CA LEU A 199 10.09 19.24 10.75
C LEU A 199 10.24 20.73 11.07
N CYS A 200 9.17 21.52 10.97
CA CYS A 200 9.19 22.94 11.31
C CYS A 200 9.06 23.17 12.83
N GLU A 201 8.24 22.37 13.51
CA GLU A 201 8.03 22.47 14.97
C GLU A 201 9.25 21.99 15.75
N ASN A 202 9.97 21.00 15.25
CA ASN A 202 11.20 20.48 15.86
C ASN A 202 12.47 21.23 15.41
N ASP A 203 12.35 22.39 14.74
CA ASP A 203 13.51 23.15 14.28
C ASP A 203 14.14 23.97 15.43
N PRO A 204 15.33 23.59 15.95
CA PRO A 204 16.03 24.33 17.00
C PRO A 204 16.50 25.71 16.54
N ASP A 205 16.67 25.92 15.23
CA ASP A 205 17.16 27.18 14.67
C ASP A 205 16.03 28.21 14.45
N ASP A 206 14.76 27.82 14.67
CA ASP A 206 13.56 28.59 14.31
C ASP A 206 13.69 29.26 12.93
N THR A 207 14.05 28.46 11.93
CA THR A 207 14.39 28.94 10.58
C THR A 207 13.22 29.76 10.04
N PRO A 208 13.43 31.02 9.64
CA PRO A 208 12.33 31.86 9.18
C PRO A 208 11.78 31.34 7.86
N ILE A 209 10.48 31.59 7.61
CA ILE A 209 9.75 30.99 6.48
C ILE A 209 10.42 31.17 5.12
N HIS A 210 11.04 32.33 4.85
CA HIS A 210 11.72 32.63 3.58
C HIS A 210 12.99 31.80 3.33
N LYS A 211 13.49 31.08 4.33
CA LYS A 211 14.62 30.13 4.21
C LYS A 211 14.15 28.67 4.19
N ARG A 212 12.86 28.39 4.37
CA ARG A 212 12.30 27.03 4.38
C ARG A 212 12.06 26.53 2.94
N ASN A 213 13.15 26.24 2.23
CA ASN A 213 13.13 25.65 0.89
C ASN A 213 13.24 24.10 0.94
N ILE A 214 13.34 23.45 -0.23
CA ILE A 214 13.45 21.98 -0.30
C ILE A 214 14.73 21.45 0.37
N ASP A 215 15.86 22.14 0.23
CA ASP A 215 17.12 21.71 0.84
C ASP A 215 17.09 21.78 2.36
N TYR A 216 16.42 22.79 2.90
CA TYR A 216 16.10 22.87 4.33
C TYR A 216 15.31 21.63 4.76
N LEU A 217 14.21 21.30 4.09
CA LEU A 217 13.38 20.14 4.46
C LEU A 217 14.16 18.81 4.39
N ILE A 218 14.98 18.62 3.36
CA ILE A 218 15.81 17.41 3.22
C ILE A 218 16.86 17.36 4.34
N LYS A 219 17.51 18.48 4.64
CA LYS A 219 18.49 18.58 5.74
C LYS A 219 17.83 18.22 7.08
N ARG A 220 16.67 18.82 7.39
CA ARG A 220 15.91 18.52 8.62
C ARG A 220 15.48 17.07 8.68
N TYR A 221 14.97 16.52 7.59
CA TYR A 221 14.55 15.11 7.56
C TYR A 221 15.70 14.15 7.92
N LEU A 222 16.88 14.38 7.33
CA LEU A 222 18.06 13.57 7.60
C LEU A 222 18.59 13.74 9.03
N ALA A 223 18.45 14.93 9.61
CA ALA A 223 18.90 15.23 10.97
C ALA A 223 17.92 14.73 12.03
N ASP A 224 16.61 14.84 11.80
CA ASP A 224 15.60 14.67 12.86
C ASP A 224 14.82 13.36 12.77
N MET A 225 14.51 12.91 11.56
CA MET A 225 13.63 11.75 11.36
C MET A 225 14.44 10.46 11.20
N ARG A 226 15.53 10.53 10.43
CA ARG A 226 16.37 9.36 10.18
C ARG A 226 16.99 8.77 11.45
N PRO A 227 17.49 9.55 12.43
CA PRO A 227 17.98 8.97 13.69
C PRO A 227 16.88 8.26 14.51
N ARG A 228 15.62 8.70 14.44
CA ARG A 228 14.52 8.00 15.13
C ARG A 228 14.24 6.62 14.56
N ASP A 229 14.59 6.39 13.29
CA ASP A 229 14.55 5.04 12.73
C ASP A 229 15.64 4.15 13.33
N HIS A 230 16.75 4.72 13.87
CA HIS A 230 17.85 3.97 14.50
C HIS A 230 17.48 3.48 15.91
N ASP A 231 16.72 4.26 16.67
CA ASP A 231 16.52 4.06 18.11
C ASP A 231 15.47 2.99 18.50
N GLY A 232 15.00 2.19 17.54
CA GLY A 232 14.62 0.80 17.83
C GLY A 232 13.14 0.48 18.01
N ASP A 233 12.38 0.32 16.90
CA ASP A 233 11.16 -0.50 16.95
C ASP A 233 10.52 -0.91 15.59
N ARG A 234 11.06 -0.53 14.42
CA ARG A 234 10.23 -0.50 13.19
C ARG A 234 10.50 -1.45 12.05
N ARG A 235 11.46 -2.39 12.10
CA ARG A 235 11.56 -3.44 11.05
C ARG A 235 12.07 -4.79 11.55
N ILE A 236 11.18 -5.60 12.13
CA ILE A 236 11.32 -7.06 12.13
C ILE A 236 10.67 -7.56 10.84
N ILE A 237 11.48 -7.94 9.83
CA ILE A 237 10.98 -8.79 8.75
C ILE A 237 11.28 -10.22 9.20
N ALA A 238 10.23 -10.98 9.50
CA ALA A 238 10.38 -12.42 9.70
C ALA A 238 10.96 -13.03 8.42
N ALA A 239 12.08 -13.75 8.53
CA ALA A 239 12.49 -14.63 7.44
C ALA A 239 11.36 -15.64 7.21
N VAL A 240 11.03 -15.89 5.95
CA VAL A 240 9.87 -16.70 5.51
C VAL A 240 9.91 -18.16 6.03
N ASN A 241 10.97 -18.56 6.74
CA ASN A 241 11.19 -19.93 7.23
C ASN A 241 11.48 -20.07 8.74
N LEU A 242 10.99 -19.19 9.62
CA LEU A 242 11.17 -19.41 11.06
C LEU A 242 9.84 -19.44 11.83
N ALA A 243 9.57 -20.61 12.40
CA ALA A 243 8.68 -20.84 13.55
C ALA A 243 9.17 -20.12 14.84
N SER A 244 10.21 -19.28 14.75
CA SER A 244 10.85 -18.58 15.85
C SER A 244 10.93 -17.10 15.50
N SER A 245 10.10 -16.27 16.15
CA SER A 245 9.85 -14.88 15.81
C SER A 245 10.97 -13.88 16.19
N VAL A 246 12.23 -14.28 16.20
CA VAL A 246 13.33 -13.42 16.68
C VAL A 246 14.49 -13.50 15.70
N ALA A 247 14.72 -12.41 14.96
CA ALA A 247 15.98 -12.21 14.27
C ALA A 247 17.06 -11.94 15.33
N SER A 248 18.16 -12.69 15.32
CA SER A 248 19.23 -12.60 16.31
C SER A 248 20.11 -11.35 16.18
N GLU A 249 20.05 -10.64 15.04
CA GLU A 249 20.91 -9.50 14.76
C GLU A 249 20.11 -8.22 14.48
N PRO A 250 20.54 -7.06 15.02
CA PRO A 250 19.98 -5.77 14.66
C PRO A 250 20.25 -5.48 13.18
N ARG A 251 19.20 -5.20 12.41
CA ARG A 251 19.38 -4.84 11.00
C ARG A 251 19.95 -3.44 10.88
N HIS A 252 20.97 -3.27 10.05
CA HIS A 252 21.41 -1.94 9.63
C HIS A 252 20.29 -1.20 8.88
N LEU A 253 20.12 0.08 9.19
CA LEU A 253 19.22 0.91 8.43
C LEU A 253 19.73 1.08 7.01
N ARG A 254 18.83 0.83 6.05
CA ARG A 254 19.12 1.09 4.64
C ARG A 254 19.52 2.57 4.49
N HIS A 255 20.62 2.79 3.78
CA HIS A 255 20.98 4.13 3.34
C HIS A 255 19.86 4.73 2.48
N VAL A 256 19.33 5.89 2.91
CA VAL A 256 18.36 6.67 2.15
C VAL A 256 19.09 7.85 1.51
N SER A 257 19.08 7.93 0.18
CA SER A 257 19.73 9.02 -0.55
C SER A 257 18.93 10.32 -0.45
N ARG A 258 19.60 11.46 -0.57
CA ARG A 258 18.94 12.78 -0.67
C ARG A 258 17.92 12.82 -1.82
N SER A 259 18.25 12.19 -2.94
CA SER A 259 17.38 12.12 -4.12
C SER A 259 16.10 11.33 -3.86
N GLU A 260 16.16 10.25 -3.06
CA GLU A 260 14.97 9.49 -2.65
C GLU A 260 14.02 10.36 -1.82
N ILE A 261 14.57 11.13 -0.86
CA ILE A 261 13.79 12.06 -0.04
C ILE A 261 13.21 13.19 -0.90
N ARG A 262 14.03 13.82 -1.75
CA ARG A 262 13.61 14.88 -2.69
C ARG A 262 12.46 14.40 -3.58
N SER A 263 12.54 13.16 -4.08
CA SER A 263 11.49 12.54 -4.89
C SER A 263 10.15 12.46 -4.15
N ARG A 264 10.15 12.13 -2.85
CA ARG A 264 8.94 12.10 -2.02
C ARG A 264 8.30 13.46 -1.82
N PHE A 265 9.10 14.52 -1.68
CA PHE A 265 8.58 15.89 -1.65
C PHE A 265 8.05 16.32 -3.02
N ALA A 266 8.77 15.99 -4.09
CA ALA A 266 8.38 16.27 -5.47
C ALA A 266 7.01 15.64 -5.82
N GLU A 267 6.73 14.43 -5.35
CA GLU A 267 5.46 13.73 -5.59
C GLU A 267 4.21 14.55 -5.27
N GLN A 268 4.25 15.42 -4.25
CA GLN A 268 3.11 16.23 -3.81
C GLN A 268 3.42 17.73 -3.79
N ALA A 269 4.51 18.18 -4.43
CA ALA A 269 4.96 19.57 -4.37
C ALA A 269 3.88 20.56 -4.85
N GLU A 270 3.22 20.22 -5.97
CA GLU A 270 2.16 21.05 -6.56
C GLU A 270 0.90 21.12 -5.68
N TRP A 271 0.52 19.99 -5.05
CA TRP A 271 -0.62 19.98 -4.12
C TRP A 271 -0.33 20.83 -2.89
N LEU A 272 0.89 20.71 -2.32
CA LEU A 272 1.28 21.49 -1.17
C LEU A 272 1.30 22.99 -1.51
N LEU A 273 1.78 23.35 -2.69
CA LEU A 273 1.75 24.72 -3.19
C LEU A 273 0.32 25.26 -3.27
N ALA A 274 -0.59 24.50 -3.91
CA ALA A 274 -2.00 24.86 -4.00
C ALA A 274 -2.62 25.02 -2.61
N ASN A 275 -2.29 24.14 -1.66
CA ASN A 275 -2.82 24.20 -0.30
C ASN A 275 -2.37 25.48 0.43
N GLN A 276 -1.09 25.85 0.31
CA GLN A 276 -0.54 27.04 0.97
C GLN A 276 -1.02 28.35 0.32
N ILE A 277 -1.24 28.37 -1.00
CA ILE A 277 -1.75 29.54 -1.72
C ILE A 277 -3.25 29.74 -1.46
N ALA A 278 -4.04 28.66 -1.43
CA ALA A 278 -5.47 28.74 -1.18
C ALA A 278 -5.80 29.10 0.27
N SER A 279 -4.93 28.73 1.22
CA SER A 279 -5.13 29.06 2.62
C SER A 279 -4.98 30.57 2.85
N SER A 280 -6.02 31.18 3.42
CA SER A 280 -6.03 32.62 3.71
C SER A 280 -5.17 32.99 4.93
N SER A 281 -4.81 32.02 5.78
CA SER A 281 -4.07 32.30 7.01
C SER A 281 -2.56 32.37 6.77
N PRO A 282 -1.88 33.47 7.15
CA PRO A 282 -0.41 33.56 7.11
C PRO A 282 0.26 32.47 7.95
N THR A 283 -0.35 32.05 9.07
CA THR A 283 0.21 31.03 9.98
C THR A 283 0.17 29.62 9.41
N SER A 284 -0.56 29.41 8.32
CA SER A 284 -0.67 28.10 7.68
C SER A 284 0.41 27.83 6.63
N LYS A 285 1.24 28.83 6.33
CA LYS A 285 2.34 28.70 5.38
C LYS A 285 3.48 27.94 6.02
N LEU A 286 3.94 26.90 5.35
CA LEU A 286 4.96 25.97 5.87
C LEU A 286 6.32 26.17 5.20
N VAL A 287 6.33 26.65 3.95
CA VAL A 287 7.54 26.79 3.13
C VAL A 287 7.58 28.16 2.47
N ASP A 288 8.76 28.53 1.95
CA ASP A 288 8.89 29.71 1.12
C ASP A 288 8.21 29.51 -0.23
N ILE A 289 7.04 30.14 -0.44
CA ILE A 289 6.21 29.95 -1.64
C ILE A 289 6.98 30.24 -2.96
N PRO A 290 7.77 31.31 -3.09
CA PRO A 290 8.55 31.62 -4.29
C PRO A 290 9.57 30.52 -4.64
N GLN A 291 10.37 30.09 -3.66
CA GLN A 291 11.32 28.99 -3.84
C GLN A 291 10.59 27.67 -4.14
N TRP A 292 9.41 27.46 -3.55
CA TRP A 292 8.61 26.27 -3.82
C TRP A 292 8.01 26.24 -5.23
N ILE A 293 7.67 27.39 -5.81
CA ILE A 293 7.28 27.50 -7.23
C ILE A 293 8.43 27.05 -8.13
N LEU A 294 9.66 27.46 -7.83
CA LEU A 294 10.85 27.00 -8.56
C LEU A 294 11.04 25.50 -8.41
N PHE A 295 10.93 24.98 -7.18
CA PHE A 295 11.02 23.54 -6.92
C PHE A 295 9.96 22.72 -7.67
N CYS A 296 8.71 23.21 -7.79
CA CYS A 296 7.68 22.54 -8.58
C CYS A 296 8.11 22.40 -10.06
N LYS A 297 8.69 23.46 -10.64
CA LYS A 297 9.21 23.44 -12.00
C LYS A 297 10.39 22.47 -12.15
N GLU A 298 11.38 22.54 -11.26
CA GLU A 298 12.52 21.62 -11.23
C GLU A 298 12.06 20.17 -11.13
N SER A 299 11.14 19.88 -10.22
CA SER A 299 10.63 18.52 -10.00
C SER A 299 9.91 17.94 -11.22
N TRP A 300 9.28 18.80 -12.03
CA TRP A 300 8.67 18.38 -13.28
C TRP A 300 9.71 18.07 -14.35
N GLN A 301 10.78 18.88 -14.45
CA GLN A 301 11.91 18.62 -15.34
C GLN A 301 12.62 17.32 -14.96
N ASP A 302 12.95 17.15 -13.68
CA ASP A 302 13.55 15.94 -13.12
C ASP A 302 12.71 14.69 -13.44
N ALA A 303 11.37 14.80 -13.37
CA ALA A 303 10.45 13.72 -13.69
C ALA A 303 10.43 13.37 -15.19
N LEU A 304 10.51 14.37 -16.08
CA LEU A 304 10.62 14.14 -17.53
C LEU A 304 11.95 13.48 -17.89
N ASP A 305 13.05 13.95 -17.30
CA ASP A 305 14.38 13.39 -17.52
C ASP A 305 14.44 11.93 -17.02
N ALA A 306 13.88 11.65 -15.84
CA ALA A 306 13.78 10.28 -15.34
C ALA A 306 12.95 9.38 -16.26
N LEU A 307 11.80 9.88 -16.75
CA LEU A 307 10.93 9.14 -17.66
C LEU A 307 11.63 8.83 -18.99
N ALA A 308 12.41 9.77 -19.53
CA ALA A 308 13.22 9.56 -20.72
C ALA A 308 14.25 8.44 -20.54
N ASN A 309 14.67 8.17 -19.30
CA ASN A 309 15.56 7.09 -18.92
C ASN A 309 14.82 5.82 -18.41
N GLY A 310 13.49 5.74 -18.56
CA GLY A 310 12.70 4.60 -18.11
C GLY A 310 12.56 4.47 -16.59
N VAL A 311 12.89 5.53 -15.83
CA VAL A 311 12.81 5.56 -14.37
C VAL A 311 11.60 6.38 -13.94
N ASN A 312 10.82 5.85 -13.00
CA ASN A 312 9.76 6.61 -12.36
C ASN A 312 10.33 7.43 -11.21
N TRP A 313 10.31 8.76 -11.34
CA TRP A 313 10.74 9.69 -10.30
C TRP A 313 9.72 10.81 -10.09
N GLY A 314 9.44 11.14 -8.83
CA GLY A 314 8.54 12.24 -8.48
C GLY A 314 7.07 11.91 -8.75
N PRO A 315 6.24 12.88 -9.17
CA PRO A 315 4.79 12.71 -9.28
C PRO A 315 4.46 11.51 -10.17
N GLY A 316 3.82 10.49 -9.60
CA GLY A 316 3.49 9.20 -10.24
C GLY A 316 2.46 9.27 -11.38
N ARG A 317 2.46 10.36 -12.15
CA ARG A 317 1.62 10.64 -13.33
C ARG A 317 2.24 10.11 -14.61
N SER A 318 3.00 9.01 -14.55
CA SER A 318 3.80 8.49 -15.68
C SER A 318 2.98 8.22 -16.95
N ARG A 319 1.65 8.04 -16.86
CA ARG A 319 0.80 7.83 -18.05
C ARG A 319 0.39 9.10 -18.80
N ASN A 320 0.36 10.26 -18.14
CA ASN A 320 -0.05 11.51 -18.80
C ASN A 320 1.15 12.39 -19.17
N LEU A 321 2.28 12.25 -18.47
CA LEU A 321 3.48 13.06 -18.71
C LEU A 321 4.08 12.84 -20.11
N ALA A 322 4.01 11.62 -20.65
CA ALA A 322 4.50 11.32 -22.00
C ALA A 322 3.69 12.05 -23.11
N ALA A 323 2.41 12.32 -22.88
CA ALA A 323 1.59 13.10 -23.79
C ALA A 323 1.84 14.62 -23.65
N GLU A 324 2.31 15.05 -22.47
CA GLU A 324 2.58 16.45 -22.13
C GLU A 324 4.03 16.88 -22.42
N SER A 325 4.91 15.98 -22.89
CA SER A 325 6.34 16.27 -23.07
C SER A 325 6.66 17.37 -24.09
N HIS A 326 5.69 17.77 -24.91
CA HIS A 326 5.83 18.86 -25.88
C HIS A 326 5.21 20.20 -25.42
N GLU A 327 4.51 20.24 -24.28
CA GLU A 327 3.89 21.46 -23.76
C GLU A 327 4.81 22.18 -22.76
N SER A 328 4.86 23.51 -22.82
CA SER A 328 5.56 24.32 -21.81
C SER A 328 4.95 24.11 -20.42
N TYR A 329 5.78 24.02 -19.38
CA TYR A 329 5.32 23.86 -17.99
C TYR A 329 4.28 24.91 -17.56
N ASP A 330 2.99 24.53 -17.60
CA ASP A 330 1.86 25.38 -17.23
C ASP A 330 1.37 25.05 -15.80
N LEU A 331 2.00 25.69 -14.81
CA LEU A 331 1.67 25.51 -13.41
C LEU A 331 0.19 25.83 -13.09
N PRO A 332 -0.42 26.96 -13.52
CA PRO A 332 -1.84 27.23 -13.29
C PRO A 332 -2.78 26.10 -13.72
N ARG A 333 -2.58 25.51 -14.90
CA ARG A 333 -3.40 24.39 -15.39
C ARG A 333 -3.25 23.16 -14.50
N ARG A 334 -2.04 22.87 -14.03
CA ARG A 334 -1.77 21.73 -13.14
C ARG A 334 -2.37 21.91 -11.74
N LEU A 335 -2.34 23.13 -11.20
CA LEU A 335 -2.99 23.44 -9.92
C LEU A 335 -4.52 23.32 -9.99
N ALA A 336 -5.11 23.53 -11.18
CA ALA A 336 -6.56 23.41 -11.39
C ALA A 336 -7.11 21.99 -11.11
N GLU A 337 -6.26 20.96 -11.13
CA GLU A 337 -6.67 19.62 -10.74
C GLU A 337 -7.10 19.52 -9.26
N TYR A 338 -6.62 20.43 -8.41
CA TYR A 338 -6.96 20.48 -6.99
C TYR A 338 -8.17 21.37 -6.68
N GLY A 339 -8.85 21.86 -7.73
CA GLY A 339 -10.06 22.67 -7.66
C GLY A 339 -9.96 23.96 -8.47
N GLN A 340 -11.09 24.65 -8.64
CA GLN A 340 -11.24 25.90 -9.41
C GLN A 340 -10.70 25.79 -10.86
N THR A 341 -10.53 26.92 -11.55
CA THR A 341 -10.06 27.01 -12.93
C THR A 341 -8.57 27.39 -12.99
N ALA A 342 -7.92 27.13 -14.13
CA ALA A 342 -6.54 27.57 -14.36
C ALA A 342 -6.38 29.09 -14.20
N GLU A 343 -7.36 29.88 -14.66
CA GLU A 343 -7.39 31.34 -14.50
C GLU A 343 -7.40 31.78 -13.03
N PHE A 344 -8.17 31.08 -12.18
CA PHE A 344 -8.16 31.33 -10.75
C PHE A 344 -6.76 31.15 -10.16
N TRP A 345 -6.09 30.05 -10.48
CA TRP A 345 -4.74 29.78 -9.99
C TRP A 345 -3.69 30.73 -10.56
N ALA A 346 -3.81 31.12 -11.84
CA ALA A 346 -2.95 32.14 -12.44
C ALA A 346 -3.04 33.47 -11.69
N ASN A 347 -4.25 33.88 -11.33
CA ASN A 347 -4.49 35.09 -10.53
C ASN A 347 -3.90 34.97 -9.13
N GLN A 348 -4.07 33.81 -8.46
CA GLN A 348 -3.47 33.58 -7.15
C GLN A 348 -1.93 33.63 -7.19
N LEU A 349 -1.31 32.99 -8.18
CA LEU A 349 0.14 33.03 -8.40
C LEU A 349 0.64 34.46 -8.69
N LYS A 350 -0.12 35.25 -9.45
CA LYS A 350 0.19 36.66 -9.69
C LYS A 350 0.13 37.49 -8.41
N ASN A 351 -0.87 37.24 -7.55
CA ASN A 351 -1.00 37.93 -6.26
C ASN A 351 0.18 37.64 -5.33
N VAL A 352 0.66 36.39 -5.29
CA VAL A 352 1.85 36.01 -4.52
C VAL A 352 3.06 36.83 -4.99
N LYS A 353 3.34 36.89 -6.30
CA LYS A 353 4.44 37.67 -6.87
C LYS A 353 4.32 39.18 -6.56
N GLN A 354 3.10 39.72 -6.56
CA GLN A 354 2.88 41.14 -6.24
C GLN A 354 3.10 41.46 -4.77
N GLN A 355 2.82 40.53 -3.86
CA GLN A 355 3.05 40.73 -2.42
C GLN A 355 4.54 40.90 -2.11
N GLU A 356 5.42 40.14 -2.77
CA GLU A 356 6.88 40.26 -2.59
C GLU A 356 7.40 41.65 -2.95
N GLY A 357 6.96 42.19 -4.10
CA GLY A 357 7.37 43.50 -4.58
C GLY A 357 6.95 44.66 -3.66
N ARG A 358 5.92 44.46 -2.83
CA ARG A 358 5.46 45.47 -1.86
C ARG A 358 6.27 45.46 -0.56
N VAL A 359 6.71 44.29 -0.10
CA VAL A 359 7.52 44.16 1.12
C VAL A 359 8.92 44.75 0.90
N GLY A 360 9.52 44.52 -0.27
CA GLY A 360 10.85 45.06 -0.61
C GLY A 360 10.93 46.58 -0.70
N LYS A 361 9.82 47.28 -0.98
CA LYS A 361 9.81 48.75 -1.11
C LYS A 361 9.73 49.51 0.22
N LYS A 362 9.30 48.87 1.32
CA LYS A 362 9.12 49.55 2.63
C LYS A 362 10.32 49.52 3.56
N LYS A 363 11.37 48.76 3.25
CA LYS A 363 12.65 48.78 3.98
C LYS A 363 13.82 48.73 2.99
N ARG A 364 14.12 49.87 2.36
CA ARG A 364 15.49 50.14 1.90
C ARG A 364 16.33 50.62 3.09
N VAL A 365 16.42 49.79 4.12
CA VAL A 365 17.55 49.85 5.04
C VAL A 365 18.68 49.18 4.27
N GLN A 366 19.84 49.83 4.20
CA GLN A 366 21.04 49.35 3.49
C GLN A 366 21.25 47.86 3.76
N SER A 367 20.85 47.02 2.82
CA SER A 367 21.31 45.64 2.77
C SER A 367 22.78 45.70 2.37
N LEU A 368 23.64 45.23 3.27
CA LEU A 368 25.03 44.93 2.99
C LEU A 368 25.15 44.12 1.69
N PRO A 369 26.24 44.26 0.94
CA PRO A 369 26.43 43.53 -0.30
C PRO A 369 26.31 42.03 -0.02
N TYR A 370 25.35 41.40 -0.68
CA TYR A 370 25.29 39.96 -0.78
C TYR A 370 26.49 39.55 -1.65
N GLU A 371 27.59 39.17 -0.99
CA GLU A 371 28.72 38.55 -1.67
C GLU A 371 28.25 37.25 -2.33
N GLY A 372 28.53 37.17 -3.62
CA GLY A 372 28.03 36.14 -4.51
C GLY A 372 28.39 34.74 -4.06
N LEU A 373 27.39 33.87 -4.13
CA LEU A 373 27.53 32.41 -4.07
C LEU A 373 28.13 31.83 -5.38
N ASP A 374 28.71 32.66 -6.25
CA ASP A 374 29.30 32.25 -7.53
C ASP A 374 30.76 31.77 -7.44
N ASN A 375 31.38 31.73 -6.25
CA ASN A 375 32.78 31.31 -6.06
C ASN A 375 33.00 29.98 -5.32
N LEU A 376 31.99 29.10 -5.22
CA LEU A 376 32.21 27.71 -4.76
C LEU A 376 32.57 26.75 -5.93
N ARG A 377 33.45 27.20 -6.85
CA ARG A 377 34.41 26.30 -7.52
C ARG A 377 35.65 26.16 -6.63
N GLY A 378 35.44 25.81 -5.36
CA GLY A 378 36.49 25.30 -4.50
C GLY A 378 36.68 23.83 -4.83
N VAL A 379 37.93 23.45 -5.06
CA VAL A 379 38.52 22.10 -5.05
C VAL A 379 37.50 20.97 -4.81
N PRO A 380 37.39 19.97 -5.71
CA PRO A 380 36.52 18.82 -5.45
C PRO A 380 36.82 18.32 -4.03
N PRO A 381 35.81 18.21 -3.15
CA PRO A 381 36.05 17.68 -1.82
C PRO A 381 36.80 16.38 -2.04
N ALA A 382 37.96 16.24 -1.38
CA ALA A 382 38.70 14.99 -1.40
C ALA A 382 37.66 13.91 -1.18
N ILE A 383 37.48 13.05 -2.18
CA ILE A 383 36.54 11.93 -2.11
C ILE A 383 36.86 11.32 -0.75
N PRO A 384 35.94 11.34 0.23
CA PRO A 384 36.20 10.63 1.47
C PRO A 384 36.48 9.22 1.01
N LEU A 385 37.75 8.82 1.11
CA LEU A 385 38.18 7.47 0.84
C LEU A 385 37.22 6.66 1.68
N PHE A 386 36.35 5.88 1.04
CA PHE A 386 35.35 5.10 1.75
C PHE A 386 36.10 4.35 2.83
N GLN A 387 35.96 4.82 4.07
CA GLN A 387 36.50 4.14 5.22
C GLN A 387 35.49 3.03 5.43
N TYR A 388 35.75 1.92 4.74
CA TYR A 388 35.11 0.66 5.04
C TYR A 388 35.32 0.41 6.53
N ASP A 389 34.27 -0.04 7.23
CA ASP A 389 34.39 -0.48 8.60
C ASP A 389 35.57 -1.44 8.70
N SER A 390 36.37 -1.27 9.76
CA SER A 390 37.65 -1.97 10.00
C SER A 390 37.52 -3.50 10.08
N ASP A 391 36.31 -4.03 9.96
CA ASP A 391 35.98 -5.45 9.91
C ASP A 391 36.29 -6.09 8.54
N PHE A 392 36.72 -5.30 7.54
CA PHE A 392 37.26 -5.81 6.26
C PHE A 392 38.77 -5.63 6.11
N SER A 393 39.48 -5.25 7.18
CA SER A 393 40.93 -5.07 7.16
C SER A 393 41.59 -5.83 8.32
N GLU A 394 41.40 -7.14 8.37
CA GLU A 394 42.43 -7.99 8.95
C GLU A 394 43.59 -8.08 7.96
N ALA A 395 44.82 -7.89 8.46
CA ALA A 395 46.03 -8.16 7.70
C ALA A 395 46.00 -9.63 7.27
N THR A 396 46.31 -9.90 6.00
CA THR A 396 46.55 -11.24 5.46
C THR A 396 47.39 -12.07 6.41
N THR A 397 46.74 -12.90 7.22
CA THR A 397 47.37 -13.98 7.95
C THR A 397 47.76 -15.05 6.92
N ALA A 398 49.04 -15.41 6.92
CA ALA A 398 49.56 -16.47 6.08
C ALA A 398 48.92 -17.82 6.46
N ASP A 399 48.40 -18.49 5.44
CA ASP A 399 48.08 -19.92 5.36
C ASP A 399 47.47 -20.57 6.62
N SER A 400 46.22 -20.20 6.92
CA SER A 400 45.28 -21.13 7.55
C SER A 400 44.33 -21.65 6.48
N SER A 401 44.59 -22.89 6.05
CA SER A 401 43.75 -23.72 5.20
C SER A 401 42.42 -24.01 5.90
N ASP A 402 41.51 -23.03 5.95
CA ASP A 402 40.12 -23.26 6.29
C ASP A 402 39.33 -23.60 5.02
N SER A 403 38.97 -24.87 4.95
CA SER A 403 38.05 -25.46 3.99
C SER A 403 36.65 -24.88 4.24
N ASP A 404 36.38 -23.70 3.70
CA ASP A 404 35.03 -23.16 3.57
C ASP A 404 34.21 -24.10 2.69
N SER A 405 33.40 -24.93 3.36
CA SER A 405 32.36 -25.71 2.73
C SER A 405 31.24 -24.73 2.39
N ASP A 406 31.31 -24.21 1.15
CA ASP A 406 30.25 -23.53 0.43
C ASP A 406 28.89 -24.19 0.69
N LEU A 407 28.12 -23.67 1.64
CA LEU A 407 26.68 -23.87 1.68
C LEU A 407 26.08 -22.99 0.58
N GLY A 408 26.10 -23.56 -0.61
CA GLY A 408 25.75 -22.92 -1.87
C GLY A 408 24.46 -22.10 -1.83
N ARG A 409 24.61 -20.81 -2.13
CA ARG A 409 23.58 -20.11 -2.90
C ARG A 409 23.31 -20.94 -4.15
N PRO A 410 22.05 -21.24 -4.50
CA PRO A 410 21.73 -21.83 -5.79
C PRO A 410 22.29 -20.88 -6.86
N THR A 411 23.32 -21.33 -7.57
CA THR A 411 23.93 -20.65 -8.71
C THR A 411 22.84 -20.23 -9.69
N LEU A 412 22.89 -19.00 -10.21
CA LEU A 412 22.01 -18.47 -11.27
C LEU A 412 21.87 -19.40 -12.50
N ALA A 413 22.79 -20.35 -12.67
CA ALA A 413 22.71 -21.43 -13.65
C ALA A 413 21.54 -22.42 -13.39
N LEU A 414 21.14 -22.64 -12.14
CA LEU A 414 20.09 -23.59 -11.74
C LEU A 414 18.69 -23.13 -12.17
N SER A 415 18.44 -21.82 -12.23
CA SER A 415 17.18 -21.25 -12.73
C SER A 415 17.09 -21.22 -14.25
N ALA A 416 18.19 -21.38 -14.98
CA ALA A 416 18.20 -21.26 -16.44
C ALA A 416 17.58 -22.48 -17.16
N GLY A 417 17.51 -23.64 -16.50
CA GLY A 417 16.98 -24.88 -17.07
C GLY A 417 15.47 -25.10 -16.85
N ILE A 418 14.81 -24.33 -15.98
CA ILE A 418 13.38 -24.46 -15.70
C ILE A 418 12.61 -23.53 -16.64
N PRO A 419 11.74 -24.05 -17.53
CA PRO A 419 10.91 -23.20 -18.38
C PRO A 419 10.12 -22.18 -17.56
N GLY A 420 10.17 -20.91 -17.97
CA GLY A 420 9.59 -19.79 -17.20
C GLY A 420 8.10 -19.97 -16.85
N PHE A 421 7.33 -20.64 -17.72
CA PHE A 421 5.91 -20.91 -17.48
C PHE A 421 5.64 -21.83 -16.29
N LEU A 422 6.62 -22.61 -15.82
CA LEU A 422 6.50 -23.46 -14.62
C LEU A 422 6.49 -22.65 -13.32
N HIS A 423 6.90 -21.38 -13.36
CA HIS A 423 6.85 -20.47 -12.22
C HIS A 423 5.49 -19.74 -12.09
N GLU A 424 4.63 -19.84 -13.10
CA GLU A 424 3.31 -19.22 -13.08
C GLU A 424 2.28 -20.16 -12.44
N VAL A 425 1.44 -19.63 -11.54
CA VAL A 425 0.31 -20.38 -10.98
C VAL A 425 -0.65 -20.73 -12.13
N PRO A 426 -1.05 -22.01 -12.31
CA PRO A 426 -1.92 -22.41 -13.40
C PRO A 426 -3.27 -21.69 -13.31
N LYS A 427 -3.67 -21.05 -14.41
CA LYS A 427 -4.93 -20.31 -14.51
C LYS A 427 -5.73 -20.81 -15.71
N ILE A 428 -7.00 -21.11 -15.49
CA ILE A 428 -7.98 -21.34 -16.57
C ILE A 428 -8.55 -19.99 -16.98
N ARG A 429 -8.69 -19.76 -18.29
CA ARG A 429 -9.31 -18.54 -18.81
C ARG A 429 -10.79 -18.49 -18.38
N SER A 430 -11.27 -17.31 -18.01
CA SER A 430 -12.68 -17.10 -17.65
C SER A 430 -13.62 -17.70 -18.71
N ALA A 431 -14.68 -18.39 -18.27
CA ALA A 431 -15.65 -19.10 -19.11
C ALA A 431 -15.15 -20.36 -19.83
N HIS A 432 -13.95 -20.86 -19.52
CA HIS A 432 -13.47 -22.17 -19.95
C HIS A 432 -13.38 -23.13 -18.77
N PHE A 433 -13.42 -24.43 -19.05
CA PHE A 433 -13.16 -25.51 -18.08
C PHE A 433 -11.90 -26.31 -18.41
N THR A 434 -11.20 -25.91 -19.47
CA THR A 434 -10.01 -26.58 -19.98
C THR A 434 -8.78 -25.72 -19.69
N TRP A 435 -7.79 -26.30 -19.03
CA TRP A 435 -6.45 -25.74 -18.91
C TRP A 435 -5.56 -26.23 -20.04
N TYR A 436 -4.71 -25.36 -20.58
CA TYR A 436 -3.77 -25.70 -21.65
C TYR A 436 -2.35 -25.45 -21.17
N CYS A 437 -1.45 -26.41 -21.44
CA CYS A 437 -0.04 -26.23 -21.14
C CYS A 437 0.57 -25.18 -22.08
N GLN A 438 1.46 -24.34 -21.55
CA GLN A 438 2.19 -23.34 -22.37
C GLN A 438 3.38 -23.95 -23.12
N GLY A 439 3.84 -25.14 -22.72
CA GLY A 439 5.04 -25.79 -23.26
C GLY A 439 4.79 -26.97 -24.20
N CYS A 440 3.54 -27.46 -24.30
CA CYS A 440 3.15 -28.56 -25.20
C CYS A 440 1.64 -28.55 -25.47
N ASP A 441 1.17 -29.44 -26.35
CA ASP A 441 -0.26 -29.53 -26.74
C ASP A 441 -1.16 -30.25 -25.71
N HIS A 442 -0.68 -30.45 -24.47
CA HIS A 442 -1.48 -31.09 -23.44
C HIS A 442 -2.56 -30.17 -22.89
N ALA A 443 -3.75 -30.73 -22.66
CA ALA A 443 -4.88 -30.03 -22.07
C ALA A 443 -5.55 -30.88 -20.99
N ILE A 444 -6.02 -30.23 -19.93
CA ILE A 444 -6.78 -30.84 -18.84
C ILE A 444 -8.19 -30.26 -18.89
N ASP A 445 -9.17 -31.07 -19.29
CA ASP A 445 -10.58 -30.70 -19.23
C ASP A 445 -11.17 -31.11 -17.88
N LEU A 446 -11.60 -30.12 -17.08
CA LEU A 446 -12.22 -30.37 -15.78
C LEU A 446 -13.61 -31.03 -15.89
N LEU A 447 -14.23 -31.02 -17.07
CA LEU A 447 -15.50 -31.71 -17.32
C LEU A 447 -15.31 -33.19 -17.68
N ASP A 448 -14.13 -33.56 -18.19
CA ASP A 448 -13.79 -34.92 -18.61
C ASP A 448 -12.37 -35.28 -18.16
N ILE A 449 -12.21 -35.49 -16.85
CA ILE A 449 -10.90 -35.74 -16.24
C ILE A 449 -10.47 -37.20 -16.51
N PRO A 450 -9.29 -37.43 -17.15
CA PRO A 450 -8.74 -38.76 -17.36
C PRO A 450 -8.60 -39.59 -16.07
N PRO A 451 -8.80 -40.92 -16.12
CA PRO A 451 -8.70 -41.80 -14.95
C PRO A 451 -7.39 -41.69 -14.17
N ASP A 452 -6.28 -41.41 -14.86
CA ASP A 452 -4.96 -41.31 -14.24
C ASP A 452 -4.78 -40.06 -13.36
N TYR A 453 -5.55 -39.00 -13.63
CA TYR A 453 -5.57 -37.80 -12.79
C TYR A 453 -6.51 -37.97 -11.59
N LEU A 454 -7.61 -38.68 -11.76
CA LEU A 454 -8.56 -38.94 -10.67
C LEU A 454 -7.91 -39.72 -9.51
N ARG A 455 -6.90 -40.54 -9.78
CA ARG A 455 -6.14 -41.26 -8.75
C ARG A 455 -5.30 -40.35 -7.85
N LEU A 456 -5.03 -39.11 -8.26
CA LEU A 456 -4.27 -38.13 -7.48
C LEU A 456 -5.16 -37.35 -6.51
N LEU A 457 -6.46 -37.31 -6.78
CA LEU A 457 -7.40 -36.45 -6.06
C LEU A 457 -7.96 -37.17 -4.84
N SER A 458 -8.26 -36.41 -3.79
CA SER A 458 -8.98 -36.96 -2.64
C SER A 458 -10.39 -37.44 -3.05
N PRO A 459 -10.97 -38.42 -2.34
CA PRO A 459 -12.34 -38.86 -2.58
C PRO A 459 -13.36 -37.72 -2.54
N GLU A 460 -13.17 -36.76 -1.63
CA GLU A 460 -14.05 -35.59 -1.47
C GLU A 460 -13.98 -34.68 -2.72
N THR A 461 -12.78 -34.35 -3.18
CA THR A 461 -12.58 -33.50 -4.37
C THR A 461 -13.08 -34.19 -5.63
N THR A 462 -12.84 -35.51 -5.75
CA THR A 462 -13.39 -36.31 -6.84
C THR A 462 -14.92 -36.29 -6.83
N HIS A 463 -15.54 -36.39 -5.65
CA HIS A 463 -17.00 -36.31 -5.51
C HIS A 463 -17.54 -34.94 -5.92
N VAL A 464 -16.89 -33.86 -5.50
CA VAL A 464 -17.25 -32.49 -5.88
C VAL A 464 -17.22 -32.34 -7.41
N ILE A 465 -16.12 -32.73 -8.05
CA ILE A 465 -15.97 -32.53 -9.49
C ILE A 465 -16.98 -33.36 -10.30
N LYS A 466 -17.15 -34.65 -9.94
CA LYS A 466 -17.98 -35.58 -10.73
C LYS A 466 -19.47 -35.48 -10.45
N HIS A 467 -19.86 -35.24 -9.20
CA HIS A 467 -21.26 -35.36 -8.77
C HIS A 467 -21.91 -34.02 -8.48
N THR A 468 -21.14 -32.99 -8.15
CA THR A 468 -21.70 -31.66 -7.86
C THR A 468 -21.79 -30.85 -9.15
N ARG A 469 -22.99 -30.57 -9.65
CA ARG A 469 -23.19 -29.79 -10.90
C ARG A 469 -23.03 -28.27 -10.73
N SER A 470 -22.52 -27.80 -9.59
CA SER A 470 -22.58 -26.39 -9.19
C SER A 470 -21.24 -25.80 -8.75
N TRP A 471 -20.12 -26.47 -9.03
CA TRP A 471 -18.80 -25.91 -8.74
C TRP A 471 -18.44 -24.82 -9.74
N LYS A 472 -17.60 -23.88 -9.30
CA LYS A 472 -16.98 -22.84 -10.13
C LYS A 472 -15.48 -23.11 -10.22
N VAL A 473 -14.87 -22.69 -11.31
CA VAL A 473 -13.42 -22.83 -11.54
C VAL A 473 -12.60 -22.27 -10.36
N ASN A 474 -13.06 -21.18 -9.74
CA ASN A 474 -12.36 -20.52 -8.64
C ASN A 474 -12.66 -21.13 -7.25
N ASP A 475 -13.45 -22.20 -7.17
CA ASP A 475 -13.70 -22.87 -5.90
C ASP A 475 -12.41 -23.57 -5.44
N THR A 476 -12.10 -23.49 -4.15
CA THR A 476 -10.84 -24.02 -3.57
C THR A 476 -10.58 -25.49 -3.94
N PRO A 477 -11.54 -26.42 -3.83
CA PRO A 477 -11.30 -27.83 -4.19
C PRO A 477 -10.97 -28.02 -5.68
N ILE A 478 -11.49 -27.16 -6.56
CA ILE A 478 -11.24 -27.22 -8.01
C ILE A 478 -9.85 -26.68 -8.34
N GLN A 479 -9.42 -25.61 -7.67
CA GLN A 479 -8.07 -25.06 -7.81
C GLN A 479 -7.00 -26.03 -7.29
N GLU A 480 -7.25 -26.68 -6.16
CA GLU A 480 -6.36 -27.72 -5.61
C GLU A 480 -6.25 -28.92 -6.56
N ALA A 481 -7.39 -29.40 -7.09
CA ALA A 481 -7.39 -30.47 -8.08
C ALA A 481 -6.59 -30.09 -9.33
N LEU A 482 -6.83 -28.90 -9.86
CA LEU A 482 -6.13 -28.39 -11.04
C LEU A 482 -4.62 -28.31 -10.77
N TYR A 483 -4.21 -27.81 -9.61
CA TYR A 483 -2.80 -27.70 -9.24
C TYR A 483 -2.11 -29.08 -9.26
N LEU A 484 -2.72 -30.09 -8.63
CA LEU A 484 -2.15 -31.46 -8.59
C LEU A 484 -2.05 -32.10 -9.98
N MET A 485 -3.06 -31.90 -10.83
CA MET A 485 -3.04 -32.43 -12.20
C MET A 485 -1.98 -31.74 -13.06
N VAL A 486 -1.86 -30.41 -12.96
CA VAL A 486 -0.83 -29.63 -13.65
C VAL A 486 0.56 -29.98 -13.14
N GLU A 487 0.73 -30.14 -11.82
CA GLU A 487 2.00 -30.53 -11.21
C GLU A 487 2.49 -31.88 -11.73
N LYS A 488 1.61 -32.90 -11.77
CA LYS A 488 1.95 -34.20 -12.38
C LYS A 488 2.37 -34.04 -13.84
N HIS A 489 1.60 -33.30 -14.64
CA HIS A 489 1.92 -33.06 -16.04
C HIS A 489 3.29 -32.37 -16.21
N TYR A 490 3.55 -31.32 -15.43
CA TYR A 490 4.83 -30.61 -15.41
C TYR A 490 5.98 -31.54 -15.04
N PHE A 491 5.79 -32.38 -14.03
CA PHE A 491 6.80 -33.35 -13.61
C PHE A 491 7.12 -34.36 -14.71
N GLU A 492 6.10 -34.99 -15.30
CA GLU A 492 6.26 -36.07 -16.28
C GLU A 492 6.74 -35.58 -17.65
N HIS A 493 6.28 -34.41 -18.11
CA HIS A 493 6.49 -33.96 -19.48
C HIS A 493 7.45 -32.77 -19.64
N HIS A 494 7.73 -32.02 -18.57
CA HIS A 494 8.64 -30.87 -18.65
C HIS A 494 9.86 -31.04 -17.77
N LEU A 495 9.77 -31.63 -16.59
CA LEU A 495 10.92 -31.73 -15.69
C LEU A 495 11.76 -32.98 -15.99
N ILE A 496 11.13 -34.16 -16.07
CA ILE A 496 11.84 -35.41 -16.40
C ILE A 496 12.58 -35.33 -17.75
N PRO A 497 11.96 -34.87 -18.86
CA PRO A 497 12.64 -34.82 -20.16
C PRO A 497 13.80 -33.81 -20.21
N ASN A 498 13.80 -32.81 -19.33
CA ASN A 498 14.90 -31.85 -19.19
C ASN A 498 15.95 -32.28 -18.13
N ASN A 499 15.93 -33.55 -17.71
CA ASN A 499 16.83 -34.12 -16.70
C ASN A 499 16.77 -33.40 -15.33
N ILE A 500 15.63 -32.81 -15.00
CA ILE A 500 15.40 -32.17 -13.70
C ILE A 500 14.69 -33.17 -12.79
N ARG A 501 15.45 -33.85 -11.92
CA ARG A 501 14.89 -34.80 -10.96
C ARG A 501 14.72 -34.15 -9.58
N PHE A 502 13.64 -34.52 -8.90
CA PHE A 502 13.39 -34.09 -7.51
C PHE A 502 13.41 -35.30 -6.58
N THR A 503 13.96 -35.13 -5.38
CA THR A 503 13.86 -36.10 -4.29
C THR A 503 13.20 -35.46 -3.09
N THR A 504 12.15 -36.10 -2.59
CA THR A 504 11.44 -35.67 -1.39
C THR A 504 12.10 -36.34 -0.19
N LYS A 505 12.77 -35.57 0.67
CA LYS A 505 13.25 -36.04 1.97
C LYS A 505 12.31 -35.50 3.06
N ALA A 506 12.36 -36.07 4.27
CA ALA A 506 11.49 -35.67 5.40
C ALA A 506 11.55 -34.18 5.77
N ARG A 507 12.54 -33.43 5.27
CA ARG A 507 12.76 -31.99 5.51
C ARG A 507 12.54 -31.11 4.26
N GLY A 508 11.98 -31.62 3.17
CA GLY A 508 11.67 -30.83 1.96
C GLY A 508 11.94 -31.55 0.64
N VAL A 509 11.67 -30.85 -0.46
CA VAL A 509 11.94 -31.29 -1.84
C VAL A 509 13.31 -30.75 -2.27
N TYR A 510 14.18 -31.64 -2.76
CA TYR A 510 15.54 -31.32 -3.20
C TYR A 510 15.68 -31.63 -4.69
N LEU A 511 16.38 -30.78 -5.44
CA LEU A 511 16.77 -31.03 -6.83
C LEU A 511 17.99 -31.97 -6.86
N LEU A 512 17.91 -33.04 -7.65
CA LEU A 512 19.03 -33.93 -7.97
C LEU A 512 19.45 -33.68 -9.41
N PHE A 513 20.69 -33.23 -9.61
CA PHE A 513 21.35 -33.26 -10.91
C PHE A 513 22.29 -34.45 -10.94
N GLU A 514 22.11 -35.35 -11.91
CA GLU A 514 23.17 -36.30 -12.25
C GLU A 514 24.26 -35.50 -12.96
N GLU A 515 25.38 -35.24 -12.29
CA GLU A 515 26.59 -34.76 -12.98
C GLU A 515 26.95 -35.81 -14.04
N GLU A 516 26.94 -35.40 -15.31
CA GLU A 516 27.48 -36.21 -16.39
C GLU A 516 28.91 -36.60 -16.01
N LYS A 517 29.14 -37.89 -15.78
CA LYS A 517 30.48 -38.45 -15.61
C LYS A 517 31.28 -38.10 -16.86
N SER A 518 32.12 -37.08 -16.75
CA SER A 518 33.14 -36.77 -17.74
C SER A 518 34.00 -38.02 -17.96
N PRO A 519 34.34 -38.41 -19.20
CA PRO A 519 35.25 -39.53 -19.43
C PRO A 519 36.60 -39.21 -18.78
N PRO A 520 37.32 -40.21 -18.22
CA PRO A 520 38.54 -39.96 -17.49
C PRO A 520 39.60 -39.39 -18.46
N LEU A 521 39.91 -38.10 -18.29
CA LEU A 521 41.06 -37.46 -18.91
C LEU A 521 42.31 -38.17 -18.42
N ALA A 522 43.08 -38.71 -19.38
CA ALA A 522 44.37 -39.34 -19.16
C ALA A 522 45.28 -38.41 -18.32
N GLN A 523 45.86 -38.97 -17.25
CA GLN A 523 46.91 -38.31 -16.49
C GLN A 523 48.13 -38.10 -17.38
N VAL A 524 48.39 -36.84 -17.74
CA VAL A 524 49.69 -36.42 -18.26
C VAL A 524 50.60 -36.18 -17.06
N GLN A 525 51.58 -37.06 -16.91
CA GLN A 525 52.66 -36.95 -15.94
C GLN A 525 53.62 -35.84 -16.41
N VAL A 526 53.71 -34.75 -15.65
CA VAL A 526 54.72 -33.70 -15.87
C VAL A 526 55.79 -33.88 -14.81
N ASP A 527 56.90 -34.53 -15.18
CA ASP A 527 58.10 -34.61 -14.37
C ASP A 527 58.83 -33.26 -14.40
N ASN A 528 58.82 -32.56 -13.28
CA ASN A 528 59.68 -31.40 -13.03
C ASN A 528 61.00 -31.88 -12.43
N HIS A 529 62.05 -31.95 -13.26
CA HIS A 529 63.43 -31.94 -12.77
C HIS A 529 64.19 -30.78 -13.42
N VAL A 530 64.36 -29.71 -12.64
CA VAL A 530 65.40 -28.71 -12.85
C VAL A 530 66.64 -29.19 -12.09
N LYS A 531 67.77 -29.36 -12.81
CA LYS A 531 69.10 -29.24 -12.24
C LYS A 531 69.94 -28.32 -13.13
N THR A 532 70.50 -27.34 -12.46
CA THR A 532 71.55 -26.41 -12.82
C THR A 532 72.85 -27.11 -13.23
N GLU A 533 73.53 -26.60 -14.26
CA GLU A 533 74.89 -26.02 -14.21
C GLU A 533 75.51 -25.89 -15.63
N ASP A 534 76.27 -24.82 -15.78
CA ASP A 534 76.96 -24.36 -17.00
C ASP A 534 78.16 -25.23 -17.42
N ILE A 535 78.60 -25.00 -18.67
CA ILE A 535 79.99 -24.92 -19.18
C ILE A 535 80.27 -25.84 -20.40
N LEU A 536 80.62 -25.13 -21.50
CA LEU A 536 81.23 -25.48 -22.80
C LEU A 536 80.35 -26.00 -23.93
#